data_AF-E6MSH4-F1
#
_entry.id   AF-E6MSH4-F1
#
_cell.length_a   1.000
_cell.length_b   1.000
_cell.length_c   1.000
_cell.angle_alpha   90.00
_cell.angle_beta   90.00
_cell.angle_gamma   90.00
#
_symmetry.space_group_name_H-M   'P 1'
#
loop_
_entity.id
_entity.type
_entity.pdbx_description
1 polymer ?
#
loop_
_entity_poly.entity_id
_entity_poly.type
_entity_poly.pdbx_seq_one_letter_code
_entity_poly.pdbx_strand_id
1 'polypeptide(L)'
;MGIGFTIVIWGIIFSVLAVVLGILAALGVRICCKPKGRGQKMVLAFLTPGLAIFVYAVCSVLYMAMISIVFHVDLGIGDGWYVPLNKVYSLSSVDYPENGSITKGNEVVLAPVTKVQVVGHRVIGKGEQKYFIFDLNTGKVSYAASIQMLQKQMHLAKIDLVDNNTFYWEKRKTAYIIGGVLCLMITLLVVVGYWKVGLYK
;
A
#
# COMPACT_ATOMS: atom_id res chain seq x y z
N MET A 1 7.28 -2.85 13.41
CA MET A 1 7.15 -4.32 13.33
C MET A 1 7.72 -4.81 12.00
N GLY A 2 8.70 -5.70 12.05
CA GLY A 2 9.33 -6.24 10.85
C GLY A 2 8.34 -6.97 9.92
N ILE A 3 8.63 -6.94 8.62
CA ILE A 3 7.78 -7.49 7.55
C ILE A 3 7.37 -8.95 7.83
N GLY A 4 8.30 -9.79 8.29
CA GLY A 4 8.02 -11.20 8.58
C GLY A 4 6.97 -11.41 9.67
N PHE A 5 7.04 -10.61 10.76
CA PHE A 5 6.06 -10.68 11.84
C PHE A 5 4.66 -10.26 11.37
N THR A 6 4.61 -9.18 10.59
CA THR A 6 3.38 -8.67 9.98
C THR A 6 2.72 -9.73 9.08
N ILE A 7 3.50 -10.42 8.24
CA ILE A 7 2.99 -11.48 7.36
C ILE A 7 2.39 -12.64 8.17
N VAL A 8 3.06 -13.07 9.26
CA VAL A 8 2.55 -14.17 10.11
C VAL A 8 1.22 -13.80 10.75
N ILE A 9 1.09 -12.61 11.33
CA ILE A 9 -0.17 -12.16 11.94
C ILE A 9 -1.29 -12.12 10.90
N TRP A 10 -1.05 -11.49 9.75
CA TRP A 10 -2.05 -11.44 8.69
C TRP A 10 -2.42 -12.84 8.18
N GLY A 11 -1.45 -13.74 8.07
CA GLY A 11 -1.68 -15.14 7.72
C GLY A 11 -2.64 -15.84 8.69
N ILE A 12 -2.46 -15.64 10.00
CA ILE A 12 -3.35 -16.20 11.04
C ILE A 12 -4.75 -15.61 10.90
N ILE A 13 -4.87 -14.28 10.81
CA ILE A 13 -6.17 -13.58 10.69
C ILE A 13 -6.93 -14.07 9.45
N PHE A 14 -6.25 -14.14 8.30
CA PHE A 14 -6.85 -14.59 7.05
C PHE A 14 -7.22 -16.08 7.06
N SER A 15 -6.46 -16.92 7.76
CA SER A 15 -6.79 -18.34 7.93
C SER A 15 -8.05 -18.53 8.77
N VAL A 16 -8.17 -17.81 9.88
CA VAL A 16 -9.38 -17.84 10.72
C VAL A 16 -10.59 -17.34 9.94
N LEU A 17 -10.44 -16.22 9.22
CA LEU A 17 -11.49 -15.66 8.38
C LEU A 17 -11.94 -16.66 7.30
N ALA A 18 -10.99 -17.33 6.63
CA ALA A 18 -11.28 -18.34 5.63
C ALA A 18 -12.11 -19.50 6.19
N VAL A 19 -11.78 -19.99 7.38
CA VAL A 19 -12.52 -21.08 8.04
C VAL A 19 -13.94 -20.64 8.37
N VAL A 20 -14.12 -19.46 8.99
CA VAL A 20 -15.44 -18.93 9.34
C VAL A 20 -16.32 -18.77 8.10
N LEU A 21 -15.79 -18.11 7.05
CA LEU A 21 -16.51 -17.94 5.79
C LEU A 21 -16.80 -19.29 5.11
N GLY A 22 -15.87 -20.25 5.19
CA GLY A 22 -16.04 -21.59 4.66
C GLY A 22 -17.20 -22.35 5.32
N ILE A 23 -17.30 -22.29 6.66
CA ILE A 23 -18.40 -22.89 7.41
C ILE A 23 -19.74 -22.27 6.96
N LEU A 24 -19.82 -20.95 6.88
CA LEU A 24 -21.02 -20.24 6.44
C LEU A 24 -21.41 -20.63 5.00
N ALA A 25 -20.44 -20.70 4.09
CA ALA A 25 -20.67 -21.11 2.70
C ALA A 25 -21.18 -22.55 2.59
N ALA A 26 -20.59 -23.48 3.35
CA ALA A 26 -21.02 -24.88 3.39
C ALA A 26 -22.43 -25.04 3.98
N LEU A 27 -22.77 -24.27 5.02
CA LEU A 27 -24.14 -24.22 5.57
C LEU A 27 -25.14 -23.69 4.54
N GLY A 28 -24.77 -22.62 3.82
CA GLY A 28 -25.57 -22.10 2.71
C GLY A 28 -25.85 -23.16 1.64
N VAL A 29 -24.84 -23.93 1.24
CA VAL A 29 -25.04 -25.06 0.31
C VAL A 29 -25.98 -26.11 0.91
N ARG A 30 -25.83 -26.44 2.20
CA ARG A 30 -26.67 -27.45 2.86
C ARG A 30 -28.16 -27.07 2.82
N ILE A 31 -28.47 -25.79 3.03
CA ILE A 31 -29.83 -25.24 3.06
C ILE A 31 -30.40 -25.08 1.64
N CYS A 32 -29.61 -24.53 0.71
CA CYS A 32 -30.12 -24.10 -0.59
C CYS A 32 -29.99 -25.14 -1.71
N CYS A 33 -29.11 -26.15 -1.59
CA CYS A 33 -28.87 -27.12 -2.67
C CYS A 33 -29.63 -28.44 -2.50
N LYS A 34 -30.11 -28.98 -3.63
CA LYS A 34 -30.69 -30.33 -3.72
C LYS A 34 -29.70 -31.41 -3.23
N PRO A 35 -30.18 -32.54 -2.69
CA PRO A 35 -29.33 -33.58 -2.09
C PRO A 35 -28.35 -34.25 -3.07
N LYS A 36 -28.66 -34.28 -4.37
CA LYS A 36 -27.78 -34.87 -5.40
C LYS A 36 -26.46 -34.11 -5.49
N GLY A 37 -25.35 -34.77 -5.14
CA GLY A 37 -24.00 -34.17 -5.17
C GLY A 37 -23.77 -33.10 -4.10
N ARG A 38 -24.62 -33.01 -3.07
CA ARG A 38 -24.55 -31.97 -2.04
C ARG A 38 -23.26 -32.00 -1.24
N GLY A 39 -22.78 -33.19 -0.87
CA GLY A 39 -21.53 -33.34 -0.11
C GLY A 39 -20.33 -32.72 -0.84
N GLN A 40 -20.18 -33.02 -2.13
CA GLN A 40 -19.13 -32.45 -2.98
C GLN A 40 -19.23 -30.92 -3.04
N LYS A 41 -20.43 -30.37 -3.27
CA LYS A 41 -20.67 -28.92 -3.27
C LYS A 41 -20.35 -28.25 -1.93
N MET A 42 -20.65 -28.93 -0.80
CA MET A 42 -20.34 -28.41 0.53
C MET A 42 -18.83 -28.32 0.75
N VAL A 43 -18.06 -29.34 0.35
CA VAL A 43 -16.59 -29.31 0.43
C VAL A 43 -16.01 -28.20 -0.45
N LEU A 44 -16.49 -28.07 -1.69
CA LEU A 44 -16.07 -26.99 -2.59
C LEU A 44 -16.36 -25.62 -1.99
N ALA A 45 -17.57 -25.41 -1.46
CA ALA A 45 -17.95 -24.15 -0.83
C ALA A 45 -17.14 -23.85 0.43
N PHE A 46 -16.84 -24.85 1.26
CA PHE A 46 -16.00 -24.68 2.44
C PHE A 46 -14.59 -24.20 2.09
N LEU A 47 -13.97 -24.76 1.05
CA LEU A 47 -12.60 -24.42 0.65
C LEU A 47 -12.50 -23.15 -0.19
N THR A 48 -13.60 -22.68 -0.78
CA THR A 48 -13.61 -21.53 -1.71
C THR A 48 -13.08 -20.24 -1.07
N PRO A 49 -13.50 -19.83 0.14
CA PRO A 49 -12.97 -18.62 0.77
C PRO A 49 -11.46 -18.68 1.03
N GLY A 50 -10.94 -19.82 1.48
CA GLY A 50 -9.50 -20.02 1.69
C GLY A 50 -8.71 -19.91 0.39
N LEU A 51 -9.19 -20.55 -0.68
CA LEU A 51 -8.59 -20.43 -2.00
C LEU A 51 -8.61 -18.97 -2.50
N ALA A 52 -9.75 -18.29 -2.36
CA ALA A 52 -9.91 -16.92 -2.85
C ALA A 52 -8.98 -15.94 -2.11
N ILE A 53 -8.92 -16.03 -0.78
CA ILE A 53 -8.05 -15.20 0.05
C ILE A 53 -6.58 -15.49 -0.27
N PHE A 54 -6.19 -16.77 -0.36
CA PHE A 54 -4.80 -17.15 -0.66
C PHE A 54 -4.35 -16.65 -2.03
N VAL A 55 -5.13 -16.90 -3.08
CA VAL A 55 -4.82 -16.46 -4.45
C VAL A 55 -4.72 -14.93 -4.49
N TYR A 56 -5.68 -14.23 -3.90
CA TYR A 56 -5.66 -12.77 -3.87
C TYR A 56 -4.43 -12.22 -3.12
N ALA A 57 -4.09 -12.81 -1.97
CA ALA A 57 -2.93 -12.41 -1.19
C ALA A 57 -1.61 -12.63 -1.96
N VAL A 58 -1.42 -13.80 -2.56
CA VAL A 58 -0.23 -14.10 -3.36
C VAL A 58 -0.12 -13.16 -4.57
N CYS A 59 -1.20 -12.96 -5.31
CA CYS A 59 -1.21 -12.04 -6.45
C CYS A 59 -0.90 -10.60 -6.01
N SER A 60 -1.46 -10.16 -4.88
CA SER A 60 -1.21 -8.82 -4.34
C SER A 60 0.26 -8.64 -3.95
N VAL A 61 0.89 -9.62 -3.30
CA VAL A 61 2.32 -9.56 -2.95
C VAL A 61 3.20 -9.47 -4.18
N LEU A 62 2.94 -10.29 -5.20
CA LEU A 62 3.67 -10.25 -6.46
C LEU A 62 3.53 -8.90 -7.16
N TYR A 63 2.31 -8.35 -7.18
CA TYR A 63 2.05 -7.06 -7.80
C TYR A 63 2.68 -5.89 -7.03
N MET A 64 2.66 -5.92 -5.69
CA MET A 64 3.38 -4.96 -4.85
C MET A 64 4.89 -5.02 -5.08
N ALA A 65 5.47 -6.22 -5.25
CA ALA A 65 6.88 -6.39 -5.60
C ALA A 65 7.21 -5.78 -6.96
N MET A 66 6.35 -5.98 -7.97
CA MET A 66 6.50 -5.35 -9.28
C MET A 66 6.46 -3.83 -9.19
N ILE A 67 5.50 -3.25 -8.44
CA ILE A 67 5.42 -1.79 -8.23
C ILE A 67 6.67 -1.27 -7.53
N SER A 68 7.15 -1.98 -6.51
CA SER A 68 8.36 -1.61 -5.77
C SER A 68 9.57 -1.50 -6.69
N ILE A 69 9.72 -2.46 -7.62
CA ILE A 69 10.80 -2.47 -8.62
C ILE A 69 10.65 -1.34 -9.64
N VAL A 70 9.45 -1.15 -10.20
CA VAL A 70 9.21 -0.19 -11.30
C VAL A 70 9.24 1.26 -10.81
N PHE A 71 8.65 1.54 -9.65
CA PHE A 71 8.54 2.89 -9.11
C PHE A 71 9.65 3.25 -8.13
N HIS A 72 10.53 2.30 -7.80
CA HIS A 72 11.55 2.44 -6.75
C HIS A 72 10.92 2.93 -5.45
N VAL A 73 9.90 2.22 -4.98
CA VAL A 73 9.16 2.50 -3.75
C VAL A 73 9.18 1.24 -2.87
N ASP A 74 8.89 1.33 -1.57
CA ASP A 74 8.80 0.11 -0.74
C ASP A 74 7.61 -0.78 -1.15
N LEU A 75 7.57 -1.98 -0.57
CA LEU A 75 6.51 -2.96 -0.79
C LEU A 75 5.15 -2.54 -0.21
N GLY A 76 5.10 -1.54 0.66
CA GLY A 76 3.92 -1.10 1.39
C GLY A 76 3.60 -1.99 2.60
N ILE A 77 4.58 -2.78 3.05
CA ILE A 77 4.46 -3.71 4.18
C ILE A 77 5.60 -3.40 5.14
N GLY A 78 5.28 -3.20 6.42
CA GLY A 78 6.27 -2.94 7.48
C GLY A 78 5.91 -1.72 8.33
N ASP A 79 6.86 -1.30 9.15
CA ASP A 79 6.82 -0.08 9.98
C ASP A 79 7.39 1.16 9.29
N GLY A 80 8.10 0.97 8.18
CA GLY A 80 8.68 2.04 7.41
C GLY A 80 8.08 2.14 6.01
N TRP A 81 8.19 3.34 5.46
CA TRP A 81 7.91 3.59 4.06
C TRP A 81 8.91 4.57 3.46
N TYR A 82 9.11 4.49 2.15
CA TYR A 82 9.93 5.39 1.36
C TYR A 82 9.29 5.65 -0.02
N VAL A 83 9.45 6.90 -0.48
CA VAL A 83 9.06 7.36 -1.81
C VAL A 83 10.17 8.26 -2.37
N PRO A 84 10.62 8.04 -3.61
CA PRO A 84 11.66 8.86 -4.21
C PRO A 84 11.14 10.26 -4.54
N LEU A 85 11.92 11.27 -4.19
CA LEU A 85 11.69 12.67 -4.58
C LEU A 85 12.41 12.96 -5.91
N ASN A 86 13.62 12.43 -6.06
CA ASN A 86 14.36 12.35 -7.32
C ASN A 86 15.29 11.12 -7.32
N LYS A 87 16.31 11.08 -8.18
CA LYS A 87 17.29 9.99 -8.24
C LYS A 87 18.23 9.89 -7.01
N VAL A 88 18.27 10.92 -6.17
CA VAL A 88 19.25 11.07 -5.08
C VAL A 88 18.57 11.09 -3.71
N TYR A 89 17.43 11.75 -3.62
CA TYR A 89 16.70 12.02 -2.39
C TYR A 89 15.36 11.29 -2.37
N SER A 90 15.00 10.80 -1.20
CA SER A 90 13.73 10.15 -0.89
C SER A 90 13.05 10.82 0.30
N LEU A 91 11.73 10.74 0.34
CA LEU A 91 10.93 10.98 1.54
C LEU A 91 10.67 9.63 2.19
N SER A 92 11.03 9.47 3.45
CA SER A 92 10.87 8.21 4.19
C SER A 92 10.39 8.46 5.60
N SER A 93 9.64 7.51 6.15
CA SER A 93 9.21 7.53 7.55
C SER A 93 9.44 6.15 8.16
N VAL A 94 9.76 6.13 9.44
CA VAL A 94 9.89 4.91 10.25
C VAL A 94 9.07 5.12 11.52
N ASP A 95 8.39 4.06 11.96
CA ASP A 95 7.53 3.98 13.15
C ASP A 95 6.25 4.81 13.07
N TYR A 96 6.38 6.12 12.89
CA TYR A 96 5.25 7.06 12.84
C TYR A 96 5.13 7.65 11.44
N PRO A 97 4.04 7.38 10.70
CA PRO A 97 3.89 7.85 9.32
C PRO A 97 3.82 9.38 9.22
N GLU A 98 3.39 10.06 10.27
CA GLU A 98 3.37 11.53 10.38
C GLU A 98 4.75 12.19 10.50
N ASN A 99 5.80 11.44 10.86
CA ASN A 99 7.14 11.96 11.12
C ASN A 99 8.14 11.53 10.03
N GLY A 100 7.97 12.11 8.84
CA GLY A 100 8.83 11.82 7.71
C GLY A 100 10.20 12.48 7.81
N SER A 101 11.09 12.07 6.91
CA SER A 101 12.45 12.58 6.75
C SER A 101 12.83 12.60 5.27
N ILE A 102 13.58 13.61 4.85
CA ILE A 102 14.28 13.58 3.56
C ILE A 102 15.61 12.89 3.76
N THR A 103 15.83 11.83 3.01
CA THR A 103 17.00 10.98 3.08
C THR A 103 17.78 11.01 1.77
N LYS A 104 19.10 10.80 1.85
CA LYS A 104 19.99 10.54 0.72
C LYS A 104 20.62 9.17 0.93
N GLY A 105 20.05 8.14 0.33
CA GLY A 105 20.35 6.76 0.73
C GLY A 105 19.91 6.53 2.18
N ASN A 106 20.85 6.14 3.05
CA ASN A 106 20.58 5.91 4.48
C ASN A 106 20.82 7.13 5.37
N GLU A 107 21.28 8.24 4.82
CA GLU A 107 21.56 9.46 5.58
C GLU A 107 20.31 10.35 5.67
N VAL A 108 19.92 10.72 6.89
CA VAL A 108 18.84 11.70 7.13
C VAL A 108 19.39 13.10 6.92
N VAL A 109 18.88 13.80 5.90
CA VAL A 109 19.31 15.16 5.53
C VAL A 109 18.38 16.22 6.14
N LEU A 110 17.09 15.89 6.29
CA LEU A 110 16.12 16.79 6.91
C LEU A 110 15.04 15.99 7.65
N ALA A 111 14.85 16.29 8.92
CA ALA A 111 13.75 15.78 9.75
C ALA A 111 13.38 16.81 10.84
N PRO A 112 12.14 16.81 11.33
CA PRO A 112 10.99 16.06 10.83
C PRO A 112 10.32 16.75 9.62
N VAL A 113 9.62 15.97 8.81
CA VAL A 113 8.84 16.42 7.65
C VAL A 113 7.42 15.89 7.76
N THR A 114 6.50 16.78 8.13
CA THR A 114 5.08 16.45 8.37
C THR A 114 4.22 16.73 7.14
N LYS A 115 4.53 17.81 6.42
CA LYS A 115 3.84 18.17 5.18
C LYS A 115 4.82 18.51 4.07
N VAL A 116 4.42 18.23 2.84
CA VAL A 116 5.29 18.32 1.67
C VAL A 116 4.52 18.75 0.43
N GLN A 117 5.19 19.47 -0.46
CA GLN A 117 4.78 19.75 -1.82
C GLN A 117 6.03 19.78 -2.71
N VAL A 118 6.02 19.06 -3.82
CA VAL A 118 7.14 19.06 -4.78
C VAL A 118 6.82 20.05 -5.91
N VAL A 119 7.72 21.02 -6.12
CA VAL A 119 7.60 22.04 -7.17
C VAL A 119 8.90 22.06 -7.98
N GLY A 120 8.89 21.41 -9.15
CA GLY A 120 10.08 21.27 -9.98
C GLY A 120 11.21 20.52 -9.24
N HIS A 121 12.37 21.16 -9.11
CA HIS A 121 13.54 20.64 -8.40
C HIS A 121 13.57 21.01 -6.91
N ARG A 122 12.46 21.51 -6.35
CA ARG A 122 12.40 21.94 -4.94
C ARG A 122 11.29 21.20 -4.22
N VAL A 123 11.56 20.86 -2.97
CA VAL A 123 10.60 20.32 -2.03
C VAL A 123 10.29 21.40 -1.01
N ILE A 124 9.06 21.87 -1.03
CA ILE A 124 8.53 22.80 -0.04
C ILE A 124 7.87 21.96 1.04
N GLY A 125 8.08 22.29 2.30
CA GLY A 125 7.45 21.51 3.36
C GLY A 125 7.36 22.22 4.69
N LYS A 126 6.84 21.47 5.66
CA LYS A 126 6.69 21.89 7.04
C LYS A 126 7.33 20.84 7.95
N GLY A 127 8.27 21.29 8.78
CA GLY A 127 8.74 20.52 9.94
C GLY A 127 7.92 20.85 11.19
N GLU A 128 8.37 20.47 12.38
CA GLU A 128 7.60 20.70 13.61
C GLU A 128 7.25 22.18 13.84
N GLN A 129 8.22 23.08 13.66
CA GLN A 129 8.04 24.50 13.98
C GLN A 129 8.26 25.46 12.81
N LYS A 130 8.92 25.03 11.73
CA LYS A 130 9.31 25.90 10.61
C LYS A 130 8.93 25.33 9.26
N TYR A 131 8.69 26.21 8.31
CA TYR A 131 8.59 25.84 6.90
C TYR A 131 9.98 25.78 6.28
N PHE A 132 10.13 24.96 5.26
CA PHE A 132 11.40 24.80 4.55
C PHE A 132 11.21 24.74 3.05
N ILE A 133 12.27 25.08 2.34
CA ILE A 133 12.48 24.81 0.93
C ILE A 133 13.77 24.00 0.86
N PHE A 134 13.69 22.82 0.28
CA PHE A 134 14.81 21.92 0.07
C PHE A 134 15.08 21.80 -1.43
N ASP A 135 16.29 22.13 -1.85
CA ASP A 135 16.68 22.05 -3.26
C ASP A 135 17.24 20.65 -3.57
N LEU A 136 16.56 19.92 -4.46
CA LEU A 136 16.89 18.54 -4.81
C LEU A 136 18.16 18.40 -5.65
N ASN A 137 18.69 19.48 -6.21
CA ASN A 137 19.93 19.46 -7.00
C ASN A 137 21.15 19.71 -6.13
N THR A 138 21.03 20.65 -5.19
CA THR A 138 22.14 21.11 -4.34
C THR A 138 22.14 20.50 -2.94
N GLY A 139 21.01 19.95 -2.49
CA GLY A 139 20.82 19.46 -1.13
C GLY A 139 20.73 20.57 -0.07
N LYS A 140 20.66 21.83 -0.48
CA LYS A 140 20.58 22.97 0.44
C LYS A 140 19.16 23.14 0.96
N VAL A 141 19.05 23.49 2.24
CA VAL A 141 17.78 23.83 2.88
C VAL A 141 17.76 25.31 3.24
N SER A 142 16.63 25.96 3.00
CA SER A 142 16.34 27.31 3.48
C SER A 142 15.03 27.31 4.25
N TYR A 143 14.99 28.03 5.36
CA TYR A 143 13.83 28.06 6.25
C TYR A 143 13.03 29.34 6.08
N ALA A 144 11.72 29.22 6.32
CA ALA A 144 10.79 30.34 6.37
C ALA A 144 9.92 30.25 7.63
N ALA A 145 9.66 31.39 8.25
CA ALA A 145 8.85 31.46 9.47
C ALA A 145 7.34 31.31 9.20
N SER A 146 6.89 31.64 7.99
CA SER A 146 5.47 31.57 7.61
C SER A 146 5.26 31.10 6.17
N ILE A 147 4.04 30.64 5.89
CA ILE A 147 3.65 30.22 4.53
C ILE A 147 3.68 31.38 3.53
N GLN A 148 3.44 32.61 3.99
CA GLN A 148 3.50 33.82 3.18
C GLN A 148 4.95 34.13 2.74
N MET A 149 5.92 33.94 3.63
CA MET A 149 7.34 34.06 3.28
C MET A 149 7.75 32.99 2.27
N LEU A 150 7.24 31.77 2.44
CA LEU A 150 7.45 30.65 1.53
C LEU A 150 6.90 30.95 0.13
N GLN A 151 5.67 31.48 0.05
CA GLN A 151 5.04 31.94 -1.21
C GLN A 151 5.87 33.01 -1.90
N LYS A 152 6.36 34.00 -1.13
CA LYS A 152 7.20 35.08 -1.65
C LYS A 152 8.55 34.56 -2.16
N GLN A 153 9.21 33.67 -1.43
CA GLN A 153 10.50 33.07 -1.81
C GLN A 153 10.38 32.15 -3.04
N MET A 154 9.26 31.44 -3.18
CA MET A 154 9.01 30.52 -4.30
C MET A 154 8.32 31.18 -5.49
N HIS A 155 7.90 32.45 -5.37
CA HIS A 155 7.08 33.14 -6.36
C HIS A 155 5.80 32.37 -6.73
N LEU A 156 5.17 31.73 -5.74
CA LEU A 156 3.95 30.93 -5.93
C LEU A 156 2.73 31.67 -5.40
N ALA A 157 1.68 31.76 -6.23
CA ALA A 157 0.39 32.32 -5.83
C ALA A 157 -0.29 31.50 -4.72
N LYS A 158 -0.13 30.17 -4.77
CA LYS A 158 -0.69 29.24 -3.78
C LYS A 158 0.31 28.13 -3.47
N ILE A 159 0.42 27.80 -2.18
CA ILE A 159 1.13 26.62 -1.70
C ILE A 159 0.09 25.67 -1.11
N ASP A 160 0.16 24.41 -1.53
CA ASP A 160 -0.77 23.37 -1.11
C ASP A 160 0.03 22.21 -0.52
N LEU A 161 0.35 22.35 0.76
CA LEU A 161 1.11 21.35 1.50
C LEU A 161 0.19 20.19 1.86
N VAL A 162 0.49 19.02 1.30
CA VAL A 162 -0.19 17.78 1.66
C VAL A 162 0.56 17.08 2.79
N ASP A 163 -0.15 16.31 3.61
CA ASP A 163 0.51 15.49 4.64
C ASP A 163 1.42 14.46 3.97
N ASN A 164 2.56 14.18 4.60
CA ASN A 164 3.59 13.30 4.06
C ASN A 164 3.05 11.88 3.73
N ASN A 165 2.16 11.35 4.55
CA ASN A 165 1.49 10.07 4.35
C ASN A 165 0.52 10.13 3.16
N THR A 166 -0.22 11.23 2.99
CA THR A 166 -1.07 11.44 1.81
C THR A 166 -0.24 11.51 0.54
N PHE A 167 0.88 12.25 0.57
CA PHE A 167 1.82 12.32 -0.55
C PHE A 167 2.34 10.93 -0.95
N TYR A 168 2.69 10.13 0.06
CA TYR A 168 3.11 8.75 -0.12
C TYR A 168 2.03 7.89 -0.81
N TRP A 169 0.79 7.92 -0.33
CA TRP A 169 -0.30 7.11 -0.88
C TRP A 169 -0.71 7.53 -2.29
N GLU A 170 -0.76 8.84 -2.58
CA GLU A 170 -1.11 9.33 -3.92
C GLU A 170 -0.13 8.86 -5.00
N LYS A 171 1.15 8.66 -4.67
CA LYS A 171 2.14 8.10 -5.60
C LYS A 171 1.84 6.65 -6.02
N ARG A 172 1.13 5.90 -5.18
CA ARG A 172 0.86 4.46 -5.37
C ARG A 172 -0.58 4.16 -5.76
N LYS A 173 -1.50 5.07 -5.43
CA LYS A 173 -2.94 4.90 -5.52
C LYS A 173 -3.40 4.26 -6.84
N THR A 174 -3.05 4.86 -7.97
CA THR A 174 -3.47 4.36 -9.29
C THR A 174 -2.92 2.96 -9.56
N ALA A 175 -1.64 2.74 -9.29
CA ALA A 175 -1.01 1.43 -9.51
C ALA A 175 -1.66 0.36 -8.63
N TYR A 176 -1.90 0.66 -7.35
CA TYR A 176 -2.52 -0.24 -6.38
C TYR A 176 -3.97 -0.55 -6.74
N ILE A 177 -4.75 0.43 -7.22
CA ILE A 177 -6.13 0.21 -7.70
C ILE A 177 -6.12 -0.74 -8.89
N ILE A 178 -5.29 -0.48 -9.90
CA ILE A 178 -5.18 -1.35 -11.09
C ILE A 178 -4.77 -2.77 -10.67
N GLY A 179 -3.79 -2.88 -9.78
CA GLY A 179 -3.33 -4.14 -9.21
C GLY A 179 -4.41 -4.91 -8.49
N GLY A 180 -5.13 -4.25 -7.59
CA GLY A 180 -6.24 -4.84 -6.85
C GLY A 180 -7.31 -5.40 -7.78
N VAL A 181 -7.68 -4.64 -8.82
CA VAL A 181 -8.66 -5.10 -9.83
C VAL A 181 -8.14 -6.31 -10.61
N LEU A 182 -6.88 -6.29 -11.05
CA LEU A 182 -6.25 -7.43 -11.74
C LEU A 182 -6.19 -8.68 -10.83
N CYS A 183 -5.76 -8.53 -9.59
CA CYS A 183 -5.73 -9.60 -8.60
C CYS A 183 -7.13 -10.19 -8.35
N LEU A 184 -8.16 -9.34 -8.24
CA LEU A 184 -9.55 -9.80 -8.12
C LEU A 184 -10.00 -10.61 -9.33
N MET A 185 -9.69 -10.15 -10.55
CA MET A 185 -10.05 -10.89 -11.77
C MET A 185 -9.36 -12.26 -11.81
N ILE A 186 -8.08 -12.34 -11.45
CA ILE A 186 -7.35 -13.61 -11.35
C ILE A 186 -7.99 -14.53 -10.31
N THR A 187 -8.30 -14.01 -9.12
CA THR A 187 -8.98 -14.77 -8.06
C THR A 187 -10.33 -15.33 -8.53
N LEU A 188 -11.14 -14.52 -9.22
CA LEU A 188 -12.42 -14.97 -9.76
C LEU A 188 -12.24 -16.09 -10.79
N LEU A 189 -11.27 -15.97 -11.70
CA LEU A 189 -10.96 -17.01 -12.70
C LEU A 189 -10.53 -18.32 -12.03
N VAL A 190 -9.68 -18.25 -11.00
CA VAL A 190 -9.24 -19.43 -10.24
C VAL A 190 -10.40 -20.08 -9.50
N VAL A 191 -11.26 -19.30 -8.85
CA VAL A 191 -12.45 -19.83 -8.17
C VAL A 191 -13.41 -20.50 -9.17
N VAL A 192 -13.66 -19.87 -10.32
CA VAL A 192 -14.50 -20.45 -11.37
C VAL A 192 -13.89 -21.75 -11.90
N GLY A 193 -12.59 -21.78 -12.16
CA GLY A 193 -11.86 -22.97 -12.59
C GLY A 193 -11.94 -24.09 -11.55
N TYR A 194 -11.72 -23.76 -10.28
CA TYR A 194 -11.83 -24.68 -9.15
C TYR A 194 -13.21 -25.34 -9.07
N TRP A 195 -14.29 -24.56 -9.21
CA TRP A 195 -15.65 -25.10 -9.22
C TRP A 195 -15.96 -25.91 -10.48
N LYS A 196 -15.46 -25.51 -11.66
CA LYS A 196 -15.64 -26.28 -12.91
C LYS A 196 -14.99 -27.65 -12.80
N VAL A 197 -13.72 -27.71 -12.39
CA VAL A 197 -12.98 -28.97 -12.19
C VAL A 197 -13.63 -29.79 -11.07
N GLY A 198 -13.95 -29.13 -9.96
CA GLY A 198 -14.53 -29.77 -8.78
C GLY A 198 -15.93 -30.33 -8.99
N LEU A 199 -16.68 -29.86 -10.00
CA LEU A 199 -18.00 -30.38 -10.36
C LEU A 199 -17.99 -31.26 -11.61
N TYR A 200 -16.86 -31.36 -12.31
CA TYR A 200 -16.71 -32.21 -13.47
C TYR A 200 -16.82 -33.68 -13.04
N LYS A 201 -17.75 -34.41 -13.65
CA LYS A 201 -17.96 -35.85 -13.50
C LYS A 201 -17.98 -36.48 -14.88
#